data_AF-A0A5C7QSB0-F1
#
_entry.id   AF-A0A5C7QSB0-F1
#
_cell.length_a   1.000
_cell.length_b   1.000
_cell.length_c   1.000
_cell.angle_alpha   90.00
_cell.angle_beta   90.00
_cell.angle_gamma   90.00
#
_symmetry.space_group_name_H-M   'P 1'
#
loop_
_entity.id
_entity.type
_entity.pdbx_description
1 polymer ?
#
loop_
_entity_poly.entity_id
_entity_poly.type
_entity_poly.pdbx_seq_one_letter_code
_entity_poly.pdbx_strand_id
1 'polypeptide(L)'
;MTPTVWGDQCELISPEQAGQALDFLKPGATVVEFCEPCGDKDFYSKPQQVINDIQAVLEREYWAVKVNGKGVDLAYTFVRNAEGSFLNVSKLANCPSDDVSVGFPASAAVK
;
A
#
# COMPACT_ATOMS: atom_id res chain seq x y z
N MET A 1 -29.56 -6.32 1.98
CA MET A 1 -28.37 -5.95 1.20
C MET A 1 -27.33 -5.47 2.20
N THR A 2 -26.47 -6.37 2.67
CA THR A 2 -25.33 -6.02 3.51
C THR A 2 -24.28 -5.39 2.59
N PRO A 3 -23.84 -4.14 2.80
CA PRO A 3 -22.72 -3.62 2.06
C PRO A 3 -21.51 -4.41 2.52
N THR A 4 -20.90 -5.19 1.62
CA THR A 4 -19.57 -5.74 1.83
C THR A 4 -18.62 -4.55 1.80
N VAL A 5 -18.38 -3.95 2.96
CA VAL A 5 -17.20 -3.13 3.20
C VAL A 5 -16.16 -4.10 3.76
N TRP A 6 -15.52 -4.81 2.84
CA TRP A 6 -14.17 -5.33 2.98
C TRP A 6 -13.39 -4.45 2.00
N GLY A 7 -12.47 -3.59 2.44
CA GLY A 7 -11.43 -3.98 3.35
C GLY A 7 -10.71 -5.20 2.82
N ASP A 8 -10.28 -5.19 1.55
CA ASP A 8 -9.93 -6.40 0.80
C ASP A 8 -8.99 -7.30 1.60
N GLN A 9 -7.86 -6.76 2.06
CA GLN A 9 -6.96 -7.49 2.97
C GLN A 9 -6.35 -6.61 4.06
N CYS A 10 -5.98 -5.36 3.75
CA CYS A 10 -5.32 -4.45 4.68
C CYS A 10 -5.78 -2.97 4.51
N GLU A 11 -7.05 -2.73 4.19
CA GLU A 11 -7.63 -1.38 4.14
C GLU A 11 -7.95 -0.82 5.54
N LEU A 12 -8.44 -1.70 6.43
CA LEU A 12 -8.76 -1.41 7.83
C LEU A 12 -7.83 -2.23 8.72
N ILE A 13 -7.01 -1.54 9.49
CA ILE A 13 -5.87 -2.13 10.21
C ILE A 13 -5.87 -1.71 11.68
N SER A 14 -5.06 -2.39 12.49
CA SER A 14 -4.85 -2.02 13.88
C SER A 14 -4.08 -0.69 13.99
N PRO A 15 -4.16 0.04 15.12
CA PRO A 15 -3.36 1.24 15.33
C PRO A 15 -1.86 0.98 15.22
N GLU A 16 -1.39 -0.19 15.68
CA GLU A 16 0.02 -0.59 15.58
C GLU A 16 0.45 -0.75 14.11
N GLN A 17 -0.38 -1.42 13.30
CA GLN A 17 -0.13 -1.60 11.87
C GLN A 17 -0.15 -0.27 11.13
N ALA A 18 -1.07 0.65 11.49
CA ALA A 18 -1.09 2.00 10.94
C ALA A 18 0.20 2.75 11.24
N GLY A 19 0.66 2.72 12.50
CA GLY A 19 1.93 3.29 12.91
C GLY A 19 3.11 2.75 12.11
N GLN A 20 3.18 1.42 11.94
CA GLN A 20 4.23 0.78 11.14
C GLN A 20 4.15 1.18 9.66
N ALA A 21 2.96 1.30 9.07
CA ALA A 21 2.81 1.76 7.69
C ALA A 21 3.34 3.21 7.51
N LEU A 22 3.04 4.10 8.47
CA LEU A 22 3.49 5.49 8.49
C LEU A 22 5.01 5.66 8.64
N ASP A 23 5.72 4.66 9.18
CA ASP A 23 7.19 4.68 9.23
C ASP A 23 7.82 4.62 7.83
N PHE A 24 7.11 4.06 6.85
CA PHE A 24 7.56 3.92 5.46
C PHE A 24 6.82 4.87 4.49
N LEU A 25 5.55 5.18 4.77
CA LEU A 25 4.75 6.10 3.97
C LEU A 25 4.94 7.54 4.46
N LYS A 26 5.78 8.30 3.76
CA LYS A 26 6.07 9.70 4.09
C LYS A 26 5.83 10.61 2.90
N PRO A 27 5.51 11.90 3.12
CA PRO A 27 5.49 12.88 2.04
C PRO A 27 6.81 12.87 1.26
N GLY A 28 6.72 12.87 -0.07
CA GLY A 28 7.82 12.70 -1.01
C GLY A 28 8.14 11.26 -1.41
N ALA A 29 7.65 10.25 -0.66
CA ALA A 29 7.79 8.86 -1.08
C ALA A 29 6.96 8.58 -2.34
N THR A 30 7.38 7.58 -3.12
CA THR A 30 6.66 7.12 -4.30
C THR A 30 5.98 5.80 -4.00
N VAL A 31 4.70 5.67 -4.35
CA VAL A 31 3.92 4.45 -4.20
C VAL A 31 3.31 3.99 -5.51
N VAL A 32 2.98 2.70 -5.59
CA VAL A 32 2.24 2.07 -6.68
C VAL A 32 1.10 1.25 -6.07
N GLU A 33 -0.09 1.37 -6.65
CA GLU A 33 -1.23 0.50 -6.36
C GLU A 33 -1.24 -0.66 -7.37
N PHE A 34 -1.17 -1.90 -6.88
CA PHE A 34 -1.13 -3.11 -7.69
C PHE A 34 -1.82 -4.27 -6.97
N CYS A 35 -2.92 -4.77 -7.54
CA CYS A 35 -3.69 -5.87 -6.97
C CYS A 35 -3.51 -7.14 -7.81
N GLU A 36 -2.57 -8.00 -7.38
CA GLU A 36 -2.35 -9.34 -7.94
C GLU A 36 -3.61 -10.22 -7.96
N PRO A 37 -4.35 -10.38 -6.84
CA PRO A 37 -5.54 -11.24 -6.84
C PRO A 37 -6.70 -10.67 -7.68
N CYS A 38 -6.70 -9.35 -7.96
CA CYS A 38 -7.68 -8.71 -8.84
C CYS A 38 -7.39 -8.93 -10.34
N GLY A 39 -6.22 -9.50 -10.68
CA GLY A 39 -5.82 -9.79 -12.06
C GLY A 39 -4.90 -8.75 -12.70
N ASP A 40 -4.28 -7.86 -11.92
CA ASP A 40 -3.22 -6.99 -12.45
C ASP A 40 -2.01 -7.82 -12.90
N LYS A 41 -1.46 -7.51 -14.08
CA LYS A 41 -0.45 -8.37 -14.73
C LYS A 41 0.93 -7.74 -14.90
N ASP A 42 0.99 -6.42 -14.97
CA ASP A 42 2.24 -5.69 -15.21
C ASP A 42 2.40 -4.56 -14.19
N PHE A 43 3.20 -4.83 -13.16
CA PHE A 43 3.49 -3.90 -12.08
C PHE A 43 4.13 -2.60 -12.59
N TYR A 44 5.07 -2.68 -13.53
CA TYR A 44 5.82 -1.51 -13.98
C TYR A 44 5.02 -0.62 -14.93
N SER A 45 3.93 -1.15 -15.48
CA SER A 45 2.94 -0.36 -16.23
C SER A 45 2.05 0.51 -15.35
N LYS A 46 1.99 0.24 -14.03
CA LYS A 46 1.11 0.97 -13.12
C LYS A 46 1.59 2.40 -12.87
N PRO A 47 0.66 3.35 -12.68
CA PRO A 47 1.01 4.72 -12.36
C PRO A 47 1.71 4.79 -11.01
N GLN A 48 2.86 5.47 -10.99
CA GLN A 48 3.55 5.85 -9.76
C GLN A 48 2.94 7.14 -9.22
N GLN A 49 2.67 7.16 -7.92
CA GLN A 49 2.10 8.32 -7.23
C GLN A 49 3.08 8.82 -6.16
N VAL A 50 3.34 10.12 -6.16
CA VAL A 50 4.06 10.76 -5.06
C VAL A 50 3.10 11.05 -3.91
N ILE A 51 3.49 10.69 -2.69
CA ILE A 51 2.77 11.06 -1.49
C ILE A 51 2.98 12.55 -1.22
N ASN A 52 1.92 13.35 -1.28
CA ASN A 52 1.93 14.75 -0.87
C ASN A 52 1.39 14.90 0.55
N ASP A 53 0.41 14.08 0.91
CA ASP A 53 -0.23 14.03 2.22
C ASP A 53 -0.44 12.58 2.65
N ILE A 54 -0.25 12.31 3.94
CA ILE A 54 -0.44 10.99 4.54
C ILE A 54 -1.13 11.13 5.89
N GLN A 55 -2.18 10.34 6.11
CA GLN A 55 -2.93 10.35 7.35
C GLN A 55 -3.29 8.92 7.74
N ALA A 56 -3.28 8.64 9.05
CA ALA A 56 -4.02 7.51 9.60
C ALA A 56 -5.27 8.06 10.29
N VAL A 57 -6.43 7.55 9.88
CA VAL A 57 -7.73 8.02 10.36
C VAL A 57 -8.44 6.87 11.05
N LEU A 58 -8.96 7.10 12.25
CA LEU A 58 -9.81 6.15 12.93
C LEU A 58 -11.14 6.04 12.16
N GLU A 59 -11.44 4.85 11.66
CA GLU A 59 -12.68 4.50 10.98
C GLU A 59 -13.39 3.40 11.78
N ARG A 60 -14.39 3.81 12.57
CA ARG A 60 -15.07 2.98 13.57
C ARG A 60 -14.09 2.53 14.66
N GLU A 61 -13.72 1.25 14.68
CA GLU A 61 -12.81 0.63 15.67
C GLU A 61 -11.44 0.30 15.07
N TYR A 62 -11.26 0.53 13.77
CA TYR A 62 -10.02 0.27 13.02
C TYR A 62 -9.43 1.57 12.48
N TRP A 63 -8.26 1.48 11.88
CA TRP A 63 -7.58 2.59 11.25
C TRP A 63 -7.52 2.40 9.74
N ALA A 64 -7.68 3.48 8.98
CA ALA A 64 -7.44 3.51 7.55
C ALA A 64 -6.26 4.45 7.27
N VAL A 65 -5.36 4.03 6.39
CA VAL A 65 -4.30 4.90 5.87
C VAL A 65 -4.83 5.62 4.64
N LYS A 66 -4.66 6.95 4.61
CA LYS A 66 -5.04 7.80 3.48
C LYS A 66 -3.82 8.45 2.88
N VAL A 67 -3.58 8.14 1.61
CA VAL A 67 -2.54 8.78 0.79
C VAL A 67 -3.22 9.80 -0.12
N ASN A 68 -2.81 11.07 -0.04
CA ASN A 68 -3.40 12.17 -0.81
C ASN A 68 -4.94 12.24 -0.66
N GLY A 69 -5.44 11.97 0.55
CA GLY A 69 -6.87 11.95 0.86
C GLY A 69 -7.64 10.70 0.39
N LYS A 70 -7.01 9.78 -0.35
CA LYS A 70 -7.61 8.50 -0.76
C LYS A 70 -7.22 7.39 0.23
N GLY A 71 -8.20 6.64 0.72
CA GLY A 71 -7.94 5.40 1.47
C GLY A 71 -7.18 4.39 0.59
N VAL A 72 -6.20 3.71 1.17
CA VAL A 72 -5.40 2.69 0.48
C VAL A 72 -5.48 1.35 1.21
N ASP A 73 -5.46 0.25 0.46
CA ASP A 73 -5.22 -1.08 1.02
C ASP A 73 -3.71 -1.33 1.05
N LEU A 74 -3.15 -1.61 2.23
CA LEU A 74 -1.72 -1.82 2.36
C LEU A 74 -1.21 -3.05 1.59
N ALA A 75 -2.05 -4.06 1.36
CA ALA A 75 -1.68 -5.29 0.66
C ALA A 75 -1.44 -5.05 -0.83
N TYR A 76 -2.08 -4.01 -1.39
CA TYR A 76 -1.95 -3.62 -2.79
C TYR A 76 -1.14 -2.35 -2.97
N THR A 77 -0.57 -1.82 -1.90
CA THR A 77 0.26 -0.62 -1.95
C THR A 77 1.73 -1.01 -1.83
N PHE A 78 2.54 -0.56 -2.77
CA PHE A 78 3.97 -0.78 -2.78
C PHE A 78 4.71 0.54 -2.70
N VAL A 79 5.61 0.69 -1.74
CA VAL A 79 6.42 1.90 -1.54
C VAL A 79 7.82 1.72 -2.11
N ARG A 80 8.32 2.74 -2.81
CA ARG A 80 9.66 2.75 -3.39
C ARG A 80 10.72 3.03 -2.32
N ASN A 81 11.72 2.16 -2.23
CA ASN A 81 12.86 2.33 -1.33
C ASN A 81 13.98 3.18 -1.99
N ALA A 82 15.04 3.48 -1.23
CA ALA A 82 16.17 4.28 -1.70
C ALA A 82 16.96 3.63 -2.87
N GLU A 83 16.93 2.30 -2.97
CA GLU A 83 17.57 1.52 -4.05
C GLU A 83 16.71 1.48 -5.32
N GLY A 84 15.50 2.03 -5.27
CA GLY A 84 14.56 2.09 -6.38
C GLY A 84 13.67 0.86 -6.55
N SER A 85 13.81 -0.14 -5.68
CA SER A 85 12.90 -1.29 -5.59
C SER A 85 11.61 -0.90 -4.86
N PHE A 86 10.56 -1.68 -5.03
CA PHE A 86 9.25 -1.48 -4.42
C PHE A 86 8.98 -2.57 -3.38
N LEU A 87 8.54 -2.19 -2.20
CA LEU A 87 8.23 -3.11 -1.09
C LEU A 87 6.75 -3.02 -0.75
N ASN A 88 6.12 -4.17 -0.52
CA ASN A 88 4.70 -4.23 -0.16
C ASN A 88 4.49 -3.67 1.26
N VAL A 89 3.61 -2.69 1.39
CA VAL A 89 3.38 -1.99 2.65
C VAL A 89 2.73 -2.89 3.69
N SER A 90 1.89 -3.86 3.32
CA SER A 90 1.32 -4.80 4.29
C SER A 90 2.40 -5.62 4.98
N LYS A 91 3.45 -6.02 4.26
CA LYS A 91 4.55 -6.80 4.82
C LYS A 91 5.40 -5.96 5.77
N LEU A 92 5.61 -4.68 5.43
CA LEU A 92 6.31 -3.72 6.29
C LEU A 92 5.50 -3.41 7.56
N ALA A 93 4.18 -3.37 7.45
CA ALA A 93 3.24 -3.09 8.54
C ALA A 93 2.78 -4.33 9.31
N ASN A 94 3.36 -5.51 9.06
CA ASN A 94 2.93 -6.80 9.63
C ASN A 94 1.40 -7.03 9.53
N CYS A 95 0.81 -6.60 8.41
CA CYS A 95 -0.58 -6.85 8.09
C CYS A 95 -0.69 -8.18 7.32
N PRO A 96 -1.44 -9.18 7.86
CA PRO A 96 -1.68 -10.44 7.18
C PRO A 96 -2.31 -10.20 5.81
N SER A 97 -1.68 -10.73 4.77
CA SER A 97 -2.14 -10.61 3.38
C SER A 97 -1.62 -11.80 2.59
N ASP A 98 -2.47 -12.31 1.72
CA ASP A 98 -2.27 -13.50 0.92
C ASP A 98 -2.33 -13.13 -0.58
N ASP A 99 -1.71 -13.98 -1.40
CA ASP A 99 -1.64 -13.84 -2.86
C ASP A 99 -1.09 -12.48 -3.35
N VAL A 100 -0.25 -11.86 -2.52
CA VAL A 100 0.49 -10.63 -2.84
C VAL A 100 2.00 -10.81 -2.65
N SER A 101 2.77 -10.30 -3.61
CA SER A 101 4.22 -10.28 -3.64
C SER A 101 4.79 -9.42 -2.50
N VAL A 102 5.95 -9.83 -1.98
CA VAL A 102 6.67 -9.07 -0.93
C VAL A 102 7.28 -7.77 -1.46
N GLY A 103 7.52 -7.69 -2.77
CA GLY A 103 8.08 -6.52 -3.44
C GLY A 103 8.46 -6.82 -4.88
N PHE A 104 8.82 -5.76 -5.60
CA PHE A 104 9.30 -5.79 -6.98
C PHE A 104 10.68 -5.13 -7.05
N PRO A 105 11.64 -5.71 -7.79
CA PRO A 105 12.97 -5.10 -7.92
C PRO A 105 12.90 -3.74 -8.61
N ALA A 106 13.97 -2.96 -8.51
CA ALA A 106 14.10 -1.75 -9.31
C ALA A 106 13.95 -2.13 -10.80
N SER A 107 13.03 -1.48 -11.51
CA SER A 107 12.94 -1.63 -12.97
C SER A 107 14.29 -1.22 -13.55
N ALA A 108 15.00 -2.17 -14.16
CA ALA A 108 16.17 -1.83 -14.94
C ALA A 108 15.70 -0.88 -16.03
N ALA A 109 16.23 0.34 -16.07
CA ALA A 109 16.04 1.24 -17.20
C ALA A 109 16.36 0.43 -18.46
N VAL A 110 15.35 0.20 -19.29
CA VAL A 110 15.57 -0.35 -20.63
C VAL A 110 16.47 0.67 -21.32
N LYS A 111 17.73 0.29 -21.50
CA LYS A 111 18.71 1.06 -22.27
C LYS A 111 18.26 1.17 -23.72
#